data_AF-D2RHL8-F1
#
_entry.id   AF-D2RHL8-F1
#
_cell.length_a   1.000
_cell.length_b   1.000
_cell.length_c   1.000
_cell.angle_alpha   90.00
_cell.angle_beta   90.00
_cell.angle_gamma   90.00
#
_symmetry.space_group_name_H-M   'P 1'
#
loop_
_entity.id
_entity.type
_entity.pdbx_description
1 polymer ?
#
loop_
_entity_poly.entity_id
_entity_poly.type
_entity_poly.pdbx_seq_one_letter_code
_entity_poly.pdbx_strand_id
1 'polypeptide(L)' 'MPWGWGRGWGWRWWFWMTGLPGWLRWAYPFWWYPPYMTLEDELEYLEALKNDLERELEEIKKRIEELKKELGKQ' A
#
# COMPACT_ATOMS: atom_id res chain seq x y z
N MET A 1 -40.19 -23.45 -32.81
CA MET A 1 -38.78 -23.69 -32.47
C MET A 1 -38.38 -22.67 -31.39
N PRO A 2 -38.00 -23.05 -30.16
CA PRO A 2 -37.67 -22.05 -29.16
C PRO A 2 -36.21 -21.63 -29.34
N TRP A 3 -36.04 -20.49 -30.00
CA TRP A 3 -34.76 -19.85 -30.25
C TRP A 3 -34.25 -19.13 -28.99
N GLY A 4 -33.07 -19.55 -28.54
CA GLY A 4 -32.02 -18.71 -27.92
C GLY A 4 -32.43 -17.65 -26.88
N TRP A 5 -32.65 -18.07 -25.64
CA TRP A 5 -32.61 -17.15 -24.50
C TRP A 5 -31.16 -16.75 -24.18
N GLY A 6 -30.72 -15.62 -24.75
CA GLY A 6 -30.02 -14.55 -24.03
C GLY A 6 -28.81 -14.86 -23.14
N ARG A 7 -27.83 -15.68 -23.54
CA ARG A 7 -26.53 -15.82 -22.85
C ARG A 7 -25.57 -14.63 -23.09
N GLY A 8 -26.03 -13.38 -23.05
CA GLY A 8 -25.14 -12.25 -23.41
C GLY A 8 -25.53 -10.83 -23.01
N TRP A 9 -26.77 -10.58 -22.59
CA TRP A 9 -27.23 -9.20 -22.36
C TRP A 9 -26.81 -8.63 -21.00
N GLY A 10 -26.71 -9.45 -19.94
CA GLY A 10 -26.26 -8.97 -18.63
C GLY A 10 -24.73 -8.74 -18.54
N TRP A 11 -23.94 -9.59 -19.18
CA TRP A 11 -22.48 -9.60 -19.03
C TRP A 11 -21.77 -8.39 -19.66
N ARG A 12 -22.37 -7.78 -20.70
CA ARG A 12 -21.79 -6.64 -21.42
C ARG A 12 -21.93 -5.34 -20.63
N TRP A 13 -23.03 -5.11 -19.91
CA TRP A 13 -23.21 -3.92 -19.07
C TRP A 13 -22.13 -3.80 -18.01
N TRP A 14 -21.81 -4.92 -17.36
CA TRP A 14 -20.75 -4.97 -16.37
C TRP A 14 -19.37 -4.65 -16.96
N PHE A 15 -19.09 -5.02 -18.22
CA PHE A 15 -17.82 -4.67 -18.88
C PHE A 15 -17.66 -3.15 -19.03
N TRP A 16 -18.71 -2.43 -19.43
CA TRP A 16 -18.66 -0.97 -19.52
C TRP A 16 -18.49 -0.29 -18.16
N MET A 17 -19.03 -0.87 -17.09
CA MET A 17 -18.91 -0.30 -15.75
C MET A 17 -17.56 -0.57 -15.09
N THR A 18 -16.97 -1.76 -15.27
CA THR A 18 -15.75 -2.14 -14.53
C THR A 18 -14.52 -2.34 -15.42
N GLY A 19 -14.64 -2.24 -16.74
CA GLY A 19 -13.56 -2.48 -17.71
C GLY A 19 -13.05 -3.92 -17.80
N LEU A 20 -13.60 -4.83 -16.99
CA LEU A 20 -13.08 -6.19 -16.82
C LEU A 20 -14.01 -7.20 -17.51
N PRO A 21 -13.46 -8.19 -18.24
CA PRO A 21 -14.25 -9.31 -18.76
C PRO A 21 -14.87 -10.14 -17.62
N GLY A 22 -16.01 -10.78 -17.90
CA GLY A 22 -16.74 -11.58 -16.91
C GLY A 22 -15.93 -12.68 -16.22
N TRP A 23 -15.01 -13.32 -16.93
CA TRP A 23 -14.11 -14.33 -16.38
C TRP A 23 -13.06 -13.72 -15.44
N LEU A 24 -12.55 -12.52 -15.76
CA LEU A 24 -11.52 -11.84 -14.98
C LEU A 24 -12.08 -11.28 -13.65
N ARG A 25 -13.38 -10.96 -13.61
CA ARG A 25 -14.08 -10.56 -12.37
C ARG A 25 -14.14 -11.67 -11.32
N TRP A 26 -14.27 -12.92 -11.74
CA TRP A 26 -14.27 -14.09 -10.83
C TRP A 26 -12.89 -14.73 -10.70
N ALA A 27 -11.97 -14.39 -11.60
CA ALA A 27 -10.58 -14.82 -11.56
C ALA A 27 -9.68 -13.91 -10.75
N TYR A 28 -10.15 -12.74 -10.27
CA TYR A 28 -9.47 -12.03 -9.18
C TYR A 28 -9.74 -12.81 -7.91
N PRO A 29 -8.81 -13.69 -7.50
CA PRO A 29 -9.06 -14.42 -6.30
C PRO A 29 -8.89 -13.39 -5.17
N PHE A 30 -9.76 -13.50 -4.17
CA PHE A 30 -9.66 -12.85 -2.87
C PHE A 30 -8.34 -13.16 -2.11
N TRP A 31 -7.34 -13.69 -2.84
CA TRP A 31 -6.01 -14.13 -2.45
C TRP A 31 -4.94 -13.05 -2.58
N TRP A 32 -5.29 -11.80 -2.90
CA TRP A 32 -4.38 -10.67 -2.69
C TRP A 32 -4.44 -10.17 -1.24
N TYR A 33 -4.55 -11.10 -0.29
CA TYR A 33 -4.23 -10.76 1.08
C TYR A 33 -2.72 -10.93 1.22
N PRO A 34 -1.96 -9.84 1.46
CA PRO A 34 -0.53 -9.99 1.75
C PRO A 34 -0.40 -10.93 2.96
N PRO A 35 0.64 -11.78 3.02
CA PRO A 35 0.84 -12.62 4.19
C PRO A 35 0.79 -11.72 5.43
N TYR A 36 -0.12 -12.06 6.37
CA TYR A 36 -0.26 -11.34 7.62
C TYR A 36 1.12 -11.32 8.28
N MET A 37 1.71 -10.13 8.44
CA MET A 37 2.96 -9.92 9.16
C MET A 37 2.81 -10.53 10.55
N THR A 38 3.75 -11.36 10.99
CA THR A 38 3.66 -11.92 12.35
C THR A 38 3.98 -10.83 13.37
N LEU A 39 3.53 -11.00 14.62
CA LEU A 39 3.83 -10.03 15.69
C LEU A 39 5.34 -9.87 15.92
N GLU A 40 6.11 -10.93 15.66
CA GLU A 40 7.57 -10.91 15.74
C GLU A 40 8.18 -10.06 14.62
N ASP A 41 7.72 -10.27 13.38
CA ASP A 41 8.16 -9.47 12.23
C ASP A 41 7.82 -7.99 12.42
N GLU A 42 6.61 -7.68 12.91
CA GLU A 42 6.17 -6.31 13.20
C GLU A 42 7.06 -5.64 14.25
N LEU A 43 7.41 -6.37 15.32
CA LEU A 43 8.29 -5.86 16.36
C LEU A 43 9.71 -5.57 15.82
N GLU A 44 10.30 -6.49 15.07
CA GLU A 44 11.62 -6.28 14.45
C GLU A 44 11.60 -5.07 13.50
N TYR A 45 10.57 -4.95 12.69
CA TYR A 45 10.38 -3.82 11.78
C TYR A 45 10.27 -2.49 12.53
N LEU A 46 9.49 -2.44 13.62
CA LEU A 46 9.33 -1.23 14.43
C LEU A 46 10.61 -0.86 15.18
N GLU A 47 11.38 -1.84 15.66
CA GLU A 47 12.69 -1.59 16.28
C GLU A 47 13.70 -1.03 15.28
N ALA A 48 13.74 -1.58 14.07
CA ALA A 48 14.57 -1.06 12.99
C ALA A 48 14.20 0.39 12.64
N LEU A 49 12.91 0.66 12.45
CA LEU A 49 12.39 2.01 12.18
C LEU A 49 12.73 2.99 13.30
N LYS A 50 12.61 2.57 14.56
CA LYS A 50 12.98 3.41 15.72
C LYS A 50 14.45 3.81 15.65
N ASN A 51 15.34 2.86 15.39
CA ASN A 51 16.79 3.12 15.31
C ASN A 51 17.14 4.06 14.15
N ASP A 52 16.46 3.95 13.02
CA ASP A 52 16.62 4.86 11.88
C ASP A 52 16.22 6.29 12.26
N LEU A 53 15.03 6.44 12.85
CA LEU A 53 14.51 7.75 13.27
C LEU A 53 15.37 8.40 14.36
N GLU A 54 15.91 7.62 15.29
CA GLU A 54 16.84 8.14 16.31
C GLU A 54 18.11 8.71 15.67
N ARG A 55 18.66 8.04 14.65
CA ARG A 55 19.82 8.55 13.90
C ARG A 55 19.49 9.83 13.14
N GLU A 56 18.36 9.88 12.44
CA GLU A 56 17.90 11.09 11.75
C GLU A 56 17.73 12.26 12.73
N LEU A 57 17.17 12.01 13.91
CA LEU A 57 17.02 13.01 14.95
C LEU A 57 18.38 13.54 15.44
N GLU A 58 19.38 12.69 15.61
CA GLU A 58 20.73 13.12 15.97
C GLU A 58 21.37 14.00 14.89
N GLU A 59 21.22 13.63 13.62
CA GLU A 59 21.72 14.43 12.49
C GLU A 59 21.05 15.80 12.44
N ILE A 60 19.72 15.84 12.59
CA ILE A 60 18.95 17.09 12.64
C ILE A 60 19.42 17.95 13.82
N LYS A 61 19.63 17.37 15.00
CA LYS A 61 20.16 18.10 16.17
C LYS A 61 21.53 18.71 15.88
N LYS A 62 22.46 17.94 15.32
CA LYS A 62 23.79 18.44 14.91
C LYS A 62 23.66 19.60 13.93
N ARG A 63 22.79 19.48 12.93
CA ARG A 63 22.56 20.54 11.95
C ARG A 63 21.98 21.81 12.57
N ILE A 64 21.06 21.66 13.52
CA ILE A 64 20.52 22.80 14.28
C ILE A 64 21.61 23.48 15.09
N GLU A 65 22.49 22.72 15.76
CA GLU A 65 23.60 23.28 16.53
C GLU A 65 24.59 24.05 15.66
N GLU A 66 24.94 23.52 14.49
CA GLU A 66 25.76 24.21 13.48
C GLU A 66 25.11 25.54 13.08
N LEU A 67 23.83 25.51 12.71
CA LEU A 67 23.10 26.71 12.30
C LEU A 67 22.95 27.72 13.44
N LYS A 68 22.79 27.28 14.69
CA LYS A 68 22.77 28.18 15.86
C LYS A 68 24.11 28.89 16.04
N LYS A 69 25.22 28.16 15.87
CA LYS A 69 26.58 28.72 15.93
C LYS A 69 26.80 29.74 14.80
N GLU A 70 26.40 29.41 13.57
CA GLU A 70 26.51 30.31 12.41
C GLU A 70 25.66 31.59 12.58
N LEU A 71 24.45 31.47 13.13
CA LEU A 71 23.56 32.59 13.37
C LEU A 71 23.92 33.41 14.64
N GLY A 72 24.94 33.00 15.39
CA GLY A 72 25.32 33.65 16.66
C GLY A 72 24.22 33.60 17.72
N LYS A 73 23.25 32.70 17.58
CA LYS A 73 22.15 32.50 18.52
C LYS A 73 22.61 31.49 19.57
N GLN A 74 23.19 32.00 20.65
CA GLN A 74 23.46 31.21 21.87
C GLN A 74 22.14 30.77 22.51
#